data_AF-A0A846W092-F1
#
_entry.id   AF-A0A846W092-F1
#
_cell.length_a   1.000
_cell.length_b   1.000
_cell.length_c   1.000
_cell.angle_alpha   90.00
_cell.angle_beta   90.00
_cell.angle_gamma   90.00
#
_symmetry.space_group_name_H-M   'P 1'
#
loop_
_entity.id
_entity.type
_entity.pdbx_description
1 polymer ?
#
loop_
_entity_poly.entity_id
_entity_poly.type
_entity_poly.pdbx_seq_one_letter_code
_entity_poly.pdbx_strand_id
1 'polypeptide(L)'
;MAIVHQTTLTPSKLELLEAWLPTRRWYRGTTPRLSKAGGFRLDDPDGVVGIEFLLLIDDSATGPQLYHVPLTYRGAPLHGADEGLVGTMEHGVLGRRWAYDATRDPVAVNAVVDLLAGRATAQAQNYSDTVDSSVEVRRVDVPDNSVQPLDTDTHTDLPVSSELTLRIHRLPVDPLPDAVGAVAAPYVLAGVRRSVVEIVSVRTRATAPEENQV
;
A
#
# COMPACT_ATOMS: atom_id res chain seq x y z
N MET A 1 1.95 7.54 -16.94
CA MET A 1 3.07 6.63 -16.60
C MET A 1 4.09 7.37 -15.76
N ALA A 2 4.47 6.81 -14.62
CA ALA A 2 5.34 7.45 -13.64
C ALA A 2 6.83 7.26 -13.99
N ILE A 3 7.59 8.34 -14.02
CA ILE A 3 9.03 8.31 -14.29
C ILE A 3 9.79 8.06 -12.98
N VAL A 4 10.72 7.10 -12.98
CA VAL A 4 11.65 6.87 -11.87
C VAL A 4 12.86 7.78 -12.04
N HIS A 5 12.97 8.81 -11.21
CA HIS A 5 14.18 9.64 -11.13
C HIS A 5 15.20 9.02 -10.18
N GLN A 6 16.41 8.76 -10.68
CA GLN A 6 17.56 8.45 -9.83
C GLN A 6 18.09 9.76 -9.23
N THR A 7 17.57 10.13 -8.06
CA THR A 7 17.94 11.38 -7.38
C THR A 7 17.89 11.21 -5.86
N THR A 8 18.30 12.25 -5.15
CA THR A 8 18.23 12.29 -3.69
C THR A 8 16.82 12.64 -3.21
N LEU A 9 16.44 12.03 -2.09
CA LEU A 9 15.25 12.35 -1.33
C LEU A 9 15.70 12.77 0.07
N THR A 10 15.24 13.93 0.55
CA THR A 10 15.62 14.42 1.88
C THR A 10 14.40 14.96 2.63
N PRO A 11 13.96 14.30 3.72
CA PRO A 11 14.42 12.99 4.20
C PRO A 11 14.17 11.88 3.17
N SER A 12 14.90 10.77 3.29
CA SER A 12 14.65 9.57 2.53
C SER A 12 13.30 8.94 2.90
N LYS A 13 12.80 8.05 2.04
CA LYS A 13 11.56 7.30 2.30
C LYS A 13 11.65 6.50 3.59
N LEU A 14 12.80 5.89 3.88
CA LEU A 14 13.00 5.10 5.08
C LEU A 14 13.00 5.98 6.33
N GLU A 15 13.69 7.12 6.32
CA GLU A 15 13.69 8.05 7.46
C GLU A 15 12.28 8.58 7.78
N LEU A 16 11.47 8.89 6.76
CA LEU A 16 10.07 9.26 6.97
C LEU A 16 9.26 8.13 7.61
N LEU A 17 9.47 6.90 7.16
CA LEU A 17 8.75 5.73 7.67
C LEU A 17 9.23 5.33 9.07
N GLU A 18 10.51 5.46 9.38
CA GLU A 18 11.07 5.24 10.72
C GLU A 18 10.45 6.18 11.75
N ALA A 19 10.17 7.44 11.36
CA ALA A 19 9.46 8.39 12.21
C ALA A 19 7.94 8.10 12.30
N TRP A 20 7.32 7.65 11.20
CA TRP A 20 5.87 7.50 11.12
C TRP A 20 5.34 6.17 11.68
N LEU A 21 6.01 5.05 11.41
CA LEU A 21 5.56 3.71 11.81
C LEU A 21 5.24 3.58 13.31
N PRO A 22 6.05 4.10 14.25
CA PRO A 22 5.76 4.00 15.69
C PRO A 22 4.44 4.64 16.11
N THR A 23 3.89 5.54 15.30
CA THR A 23 2.60 6.20 15.57
C THR A 23 1.40 5.38 15.10
N ARG A 24 1.62 4.23 14.45
CA ARG A 24 0.57 3.39 13.86
C ARG A 24 0.25 2.22 14.77
N ARG A 25 -1.05 1.97 14.99
CA ARG A 25 -1.55 0.89 15.86
C ARG A 25 -1.13 -0.53 15.46
N TRP A 26 -0.81 -0.73 14.18
CA TRP A 26 -0.41 -2.02 13.62
C TRP A 26 1.11 -2.26 13.68
N TYR A 27 1.90 -1.25 14.07
CA TYR A 27 3.33 -1.42 14.29
C TYR A 27 3.58 -2.30 15.53
N ARG A 28 4.63 -3.13 15.47
CA ARG A 28 4.97 -4.15 16.48
C ARG A 28 6.35 -3.98 17.09
N GLY A 29 7.18 -3.09 16.54
CA GLY A 29 8.50 -2.80 17.06
C GLY A 29 8.49 -1.66 18.08
N THR A 30 9.69 -1.20 18.46
CA THR A 30 9.89 -0.02 19.31
C THR A 30 10.54 1.10 18.50
N THR A 31 11.78 0.89 18.07
CA THR A 31 12.54 1.80 17.20
C THR A 31 12.79 1.08 15.88
N PRO A 32 12.13 1.50 14.77
CA PRO A 32 12.24 0.78 13.51
C PRO A 32 13.69 0.77 12.99
N ARG A 33 14.07 -0.35 12.38
CA ARG A 33 15.31 -0.48 11.59
C ARG A 33 14.93 -1.10 10.26
N LEU A 34 14.64 -0.24 9.30
CA LEU A 34 13.94 -0.63 8.07
C LEU A 34 14.92 -0.95 6.94
N SER A 35 14.62 -2.02 6.23
CA SER A 35 15.23 -2.33 4.93
C SER A 35 14.16 -2.65 3.90
N LYS A 36 14.38 -2.21 2.65
CA LYS A 36 13.45 -2.48 1.56
C LYS A 36 13.53 -3.96 1.17
N ALA A 37 12.39 -4.63 1.21
CA ALA A 37 12.25 -6.05 0.93
C ALA A 37 11.64 -6.33 -0.46
N GLY A 38 10.89 -5.38 -0.99
CA GLY A 38 10.17 -5.55 -2.26
C GLY A 38 9.16 -4.43 -2.46
N GLY A 39 8.28 -4.63 -3.42
CA GLY A 39 7.28 -3.65 -3.79
C GLY A 39 7.17 -3.43 -5.29
N PHE A 40 6.17 -2.66 -5.65
CA PHE A 40 5.89 -2.25 -7.03
C PHE A 40 5.24 -0.87 -7.03
N ARG A 41 4.94 -0.36 -8.21
CA ARG A 41 4.27 0.93 -8.42
C ARG A 41 3.01 0.76 -9.24
N LEU A 42 2.10 1.71 -9.06
CA LEU A 42 1.01 1.93 -9.99
C LEU A 42 1.15 3.31 -10.61
N ASP A 43 0.63 3.44 -11.82
CA ASP A 43 0.58 4.71 -12.51
C ASP A 43 -0.72 5.42 -12.20
N ASP A 44 -0.59 6.69 -11.80
CA ASP A 44 -1.71 7.62 -11.87
C ASP A 44 -2.06 7.88 -13.35
N PRO A 45 -3.33 7.69 -13.77
CA PRO A 45 -3.79 8.01 -15.12
C PRO A 45 -3.46 9.44 -15.55
N ASP A 46 -3.51 10.40 -14.63
CA ASP A 46 -3.20 11.81 -14.89
C ASP A 46 -1.69 12.13 -14.77
N GLY A 47 -0.90 11.19 -14.26
CA GLY A 47 0.54 11.32 -14.10
C GLY A 47 0.99 12.34 -13.06
N VAL A 48 0.13 12.73 -12.11
CA VAL A 48 0.37 13.77 -11.10
C VAL A 48 0.85 13.18 -9.78
N VAL A 49 0.34 12.01 -9.40
CA VAL A 49 0.59 11.35 -8.13
C VAL A 49 1.50 10.13 -8.33
N GLY A 50 2.63 10.10 -7.62
CA GLY A 50 3.44 8.88 -7.55
C GLY A 50 2.81 7.88 -6.60
N ILE A 51 2.56 6.64 -7.02
CA ILE A 51 1.96 5.58 -6.20
C ILE A 51 2.94 4.42 -6.05
N GLU A 52 3.28 4.02 -4.83
CA GLU A 52 4.22 2.93 -4.55
C GLU A 52 3.69 2.03 -3.43
N PHE A 53 3.86 0.72 -3.58
CA PHE A 53 3.55 -0.29 -2.57
C PHE A 53 4.87 -0.84 -2.05
N LEU A 54 5.25 -0.48 -0.82
CA LEU A 54 6.53 -0.91 -0.23
C LEU A 54 6.36 -2.12 0.67
N LEU A 55 7.24 -3.11 0.49
CA LEU A 55 7.46 -4.18 1.45
C LEU A 55 8.76 -3.90 2.20
N LEU A 56 8.69 -3.90 3.53
CA LEU A 56 9.79 -3.49 4.42
C LEU A 56 10.04 -4.58 5.45
N ILE A 57 11.30 -4.96 5.64
CA ILE A 57 11.71 -5.74 6.81
C ILE A 57 12.15 -4.75 7.89
N ASP A 58 11.55 -4.89 9.06
CA ASP A 58 12.01 -4.30 10.31
C ASP A 58 12.73 -5.36 11.14
N ASP A 59 14.00 -5.15 11.45
CA ASP A 59 14.80 -6.03 12.30
C ASP A 59 14.90 -5.55 13.76
N SER A 60 14.02 -4.61 14.16
CA SER A 60 14.01 -4.02 15.51
C SER A 60 13.73 -5.00 16.64
N ALA A 61 12.94 -6.05 16.39
CA ALA A 61 12.47 -7.03 17.37
C ALA A 61 13.24 -8.36 17.33
N THR A 62 12.87 -9.31 18.21
CA THR A 62 13.34 -10.71 18.17
C THR A 62 12.75 -11.45 16.96
N GLY A 63 13.22 -11.08 15.77
CA GLY A 63 12.81 -11.63 14.49
C GLY A 63 12.48 -10.52 13.47
N PRO A 64 12.78 -10.73 12.18
CA PRO A 64 12.41 -9.79 11.14
C PRO A 64 10.88 -9.73 10.97
N GLN A 65 10.30 -8.54 11.06
CA GLN A 65 8.88 -8.30 10.81
C GLN A 65 8.71 -7.70 9.41
N LEU A 66 7.86 -8.30 8.59
CA LEU A 66 7.48 -7.75 7.30
C LEU A 66 6.30 -6.78 7.48
N TYR A 67 6.44 -5.58 6.94
CA TYR A 67 5.38 -4.58 6.83
C TYR A 67 5.10 -4.26 5.37
N HIS A 68 3.83 -3.95 5.08
CA HIS A 68 3.41 -3.37 3.82
C HIS A 68 2.90 -1.94 4.04
N VAL A 69 3.51 -1.00 3.31
CA VAL A 69 3.21 0.42 3.40
C VAL A 69 3.01 0.99 2.01
N PRO A 70 1.76 1.18 1.57
CA PRO A 70 1.50 1.87 0.32
C PRO A 70 1.57 3.38 0.55
N LEU A 71 2.24 4.09 -0.36
CA LEU A 71 2.53 5.51 -0.28
C LEU A 71 2.09 6.24 -1.55
N THR A 72 1.60 7.46 -1.36
CA THR A 72 1.49 8.43 -2.45
C THR A 72 2.43 9.60 -2.26
N TYR A 73 2.90 10.16 -3.38
CA TYR A 73 3.77 11.33 -3.44
C TYR A 73 3.10 12.43 -4.26
N ARG A 74 2.66 13.50 -3.59
CA ARG A 74 1.97 14.63 -4.21
C ARG A 74 2.85 15.87 -4.27
N GLY A 75 2.65 16.70 -5.30
CA GLY A 75 3.31 18.01 -5.44
C GLY A 75 2.69 19.13 -4.61
N ALA A 76 1.59 18.86 -3.90
CA ALA A 76 0.91 19.78 -2.99
C ALA A 76 0.21 18.97 -1.87
N PRO A 77 -0.12 19.59 -0.72
CA PRO A 77 -0.89 18.93 0.34
C PRO A 77 -2.24 18.39 -0.16
N LEU A 78 -2.63 17.21 0.33
CA LEU A 78 -3.95 16.63 0.13
C LEU A 78 -4.89 17.10 1.24
N HIS A 79 -5.94 17.83 0.86
CA HIS A 79 -6.94 18.34 1.80
C HIS A 79 -7.73 17.18 2.45
N GLY A 80 -7.90 17.23 3.78
CA GLY A 80 -8.68 16.24 4.52
C GLY A 80 -7.97 14.91 4.79
N ALA A 81 -6.69 14.78 4.44
CA ALA A 81 -5.89 13.58 4.64
C ALA A 81 -4.74 13.77 5.66
N ASP A 82 -4.85 14.76 6.54
CA ASP A 82 -3.80 15.12 7.51
C ASP A 82 -3.37 13.93 8.39
N GLU A 83 -4.31 13.07 8.80
CA GLU A 83 -4.02 11.85 9.59
C GLU A 83 -3.16 10.81 8.85
N GLY A 84 -3.20 10.88 7.52
CA GLY A 84 -2.42 10.03 6.62
C GLY A 84 -1.09 10.64 6.21
N LEU A 85 -0.75 11.87 6.62
CA LEU A 85 0.53 12.48 6.26
C LEU A 85 1.67 11.72 6.93
N VAL A 86 2.53 11.13 6.12
CA VAL A 86 3.76 10.45 6.58
C VAL A 86 4.85 11.51 6.82
N GLY A 87 4.92 12.51 5.94
CA GLY A 87 5.82 13.65 6.07
C GLY A 87 6.03 14.38 4.75
N THR A 88 6.95 15.33 4.74
CA THR A 88 7.38 16.01 3.51
C THR A 88 8.84 15.74 3.21
N MET A 89 9.19 15.62 1.94
CA MET A 89 10.58 15.44 1.48
C MET A 89 10.89 16.38 0.31
N GLU A 90 12.16 16.74 0.16
CA GLU A 90 12.69 17.38 -1.03
C GLU A 90 13.17 16.32 -2.02
N HIS A 91 12.64 16.35 -3.24
CA HIS A 91 13.05 15.49 -4.34
C HIS A 91 13.93 16.28 -5.31
N GLY A 92 15.16 15.82 -5.56
CA GLY A 92 16.15 16.61 -6.31
C GLY A 92 15.73 17.08 -7.71
N VAL A 93 14.79 16.39 -8.37
CA VAL A 93 14.21 16.78 -9.67
C VAL A 93 12.83 17.43 -9.56
N LEU A 94 12.01 17.00 -8.61
CA LEU A 94 10.58 17.30 -8.58
C LEU A 94 10.24 18.35 -7.51
N GLY A 95 11.24 18.82 -6.75
CA GLY A 95 11.06 19.73 -5.62
C GLY A 95 10.35 19.06 -4.45
N ARG A 96 9.71 19.86 -3.60
CA ARG A 96 9.00 19.39 -2.42
C ARG A 96 7.88 18.42 -2.76
N ARG A 97 7.78 17.35 -1.97
CA ARG A 97 6.76 16.31 -2.07
C ARG A 97 6.14 16.03 -0.72
N TRP A 98 4.84 15.78 -0.73
CA TRP A 98 4.07 15.33 0.43
C TRP A 98 3.85 13.83 0.29
N ALA A 99 4.36 13.06 1.25
CA ALA A 99 4.17 11.62 1.32
C ALA A 99 2.96 11.32 2.20
N TYR A 100 1.98 10.61 1.65
CA TYR A 100 0.80 10.15 2.37
C TYR A 100 0.74 8.63 2.40
N ASP A 101 0.10 8.08 3.43
CA ASP A 101 -0.42 6.74 3.42
C ASP A 101 -1.46 6.62 2.30
N ALA A 102 -1.17 5.80 1.29
CA ALA A 102 -1.97 5.70 0.07
C ALA A 102 -3.41 5.27 0.33
N THR A 103 -3.70 4.63 1.46
CA THR A 103 -5.07 4.30 1.87
C THR A 103 -5.95 5.53 2.12
N ARG A 104 -5.35 6.71 2.26
CA ARG A 104 -6.04 8.01 2.41
C ARG A 104 -6.13 8.80 1.11
N ASP A 105 -5.58 8.27 0.03
CA ASP A 105 -5.48 8.96 -1.24
C ASP A 105 -6.39 8.30 -2.28
N PRO A 106 -7.49 8.97 -2.70
CA PRO A 106 -8.42 8.41 -3.68
C PRO A 106 -7.75 7.99 -4.99
N VAL A 107 -6.68 8.68 -5.42
CA VAL A 107 -5.98 8.34 -6.66
C VAL A 107 -5.32 6.96 -6.54
N ALA A 108 -4.74 6.65 -5.38
CA ALA A 108 -4.15 5.33 -5.16
C ALA A 108 -5.21 4.24 -4.96
N VAL A 109 -6.31 4.54 -4.27
CA VAL A 109 -7.41 3.57 -4.09
C VAL A 109 -7.99 3.19 -5.46
N ASN A 110 -8.23 4.18 -6.33
CA ASN A 110 -8.75 3.94 -7.67
C ASN A 110 -7.77 3.17 -8.53
N ALA A 111 -6.46 3.45 -8.43
CA ALA A 111 -5.44 2.67 -9.12
C ALA A 111 -5.42 1.20 -8.68
N VAL A 112 -5.67 0.90 -7.40
CA VAL A 112 -5.81 -0.49 -6.91
C VAL A 112 -7.06 -1.16 -7.46
N VAL A 113 -8.20 -0.44 -7.49
CA VAL A 113 -9.45 -0.92 -8.10
C VAL A 113 -9.22 -1.24 -9.59
N ASP A 114 -8.52 -0.37 -10.31
CA ASP A 114 -8.18 -0.59 -11.72
C ASP A 114 -7.22 -1.77 -11.91
N LEU A 115 -6.25 -1.96 -11.02
CA LEU A 115 -5.37 -3.13 -11.05
C LEU A 115 -6.18 -4.43 -10.89
N LEU A 116 -7.08 -4.47 -9.91
CA LEU A 116 -7.95 -5.62 -9.63
C LEU A 116 -8.91 -5.91 -10.78
N ALA A 117 -9.42 -4.88 -11.45
CA ALA A 117 -10.27 -5.03 -12.63
C ALA A 117 -9.47 -5.32 -13.93
N GLY A 118 -8.14 -5.32 -13.88
CA GLY A 118 -7.27 -5.52 -15.05
C GLY A 118 -7.19 -4.32 -16.00
N ARG A 119 -7.58 -3.12 -15.54
CA ARG A 119 -7.47 -1.84 -16.25
C ARG A 119 -6.13 -1.14 -16.01
N ALA A 120 -5.39 -1.53 -14.96
CA ALA A 120 -4.02 -1.11 -14.70
C ALA A 120 -3.07 -2.31 -14.59
N THR A 121 -1.77 -2.04 -14.67
CA THR A 121 -0.70 -3.04 -14.53
C THR A 121 0.32 -2.59 -13.50
N ALA A 122 0.83 -3.55 -12.72
CA ALA A 122 1.93 -3.29 -11.78
C ALA A 122 3.20 -2.92 -12.54
N GLN A 123 3.88 -1.87 -12.07
CA GLN A 123 5.13 -1.37 -12.64
C GLN A 123 6.31 -1.65 -11.69
N ALA A 124 7.48 -1.87 -12.27
CA ALA A 124 8.72 -2.09 -11.54
C ALA A 124 9.06 -0.84 -10.72
N GLN A 125 9.39 -1.05 -9.46
CA GLN A 125 9.64 0.05 -8.51
C GLN A 125 10.89 0.89 -8.80
N ASN A 126 11.86 0.34 -9.54
CA ASN A 126 13.18 0.94 -9.76
C ASN A 126 13.45 1.32 -11.22
N TYR A 127 12.55 0.97 -12.15
CA TYR A 127 12.73 1.20 -13.59
C TYR A 127 11.46 1.81 -14.16
N SER A 128 11.61 2.89 -14.94
CA SER A 128 10.49 3.46 -15.68
C SER A 128 10.00 2.47 -16.74
N ASP A 129 8.73 2.57 -17.08
CA ASP A 129 8.11 1.94 -18.26
C ASP A 129 8.32 0.42 -18.33
N THR A 130 8.44 -0.21 -17.17
CA THR A 130 8.76 -1.62 -17.03
C THR A 130 7.68 -2.29 -16.20
N VAL A 131 6.90 -3.17 -16.82
CA VAL A 131 5.88 -3.96 -16.11
C VAL A 131 6.56 -4.90 -15.11
N ASP A 132 6.03 -4.97 -13.89
CA ASP A 132 6.42 -5.97 -12.90
C ASP A 132 5.54 -7.22 -13.02
N SER A 133 5.99 -8.17 -13.85
CA SER A 133 5.28 -9.44 -14.05
C SER A 133 5.37 -10.39 -12.85
N SER A 134 6.05 -10.00 -11.76
CA SER A 134 6.15 -10.80 -10.56
C SER A 134 5.03 -10.54 -9.55
N VAL A 135 4.23 -9.49 -9.77
CA VAL A 135 3.02 -9.20 -8.99
C VAL A 135 1.88 -10.07 -9.51
N GLU A 136 1.30 -10.86 -8.62
CA GLU A 136 0.18 -11.74 -8.92
C GLU A 136 -1.14 -11.04 -8.61
N VAL A 137 -2.07 -11.05 -9.56
CA VAL A 137 -3.37 -10.40 -9.42
C VAL A 137 -4.49 -11.40 -9.68
N ARG A 138 -5.29 -11.68 -8.66
CA ARG A 138 -6.58 -12.36 -8.81
C ARG A 138 -7.64 -11.29 -9.02
N ARG A 139 -8.12 -11.22 -10.26
CA ARG A 139 -9.00 -10.15 -10.73
C ARG A 139 -10.41 -10.24 -10.14
N VAL A 140 -11.00 -9.08 -9.91
CA VAL A 140 -12.39 -8.91 -9.52
C VAL A 140 -12.80 -7.47 -9.86
N ASP A 141 -14.04 -7.28 -10.29
CA ASP A 141 -14.60 -5.94 -10.43
C ASP A 141 -14.97 -5.39 -9.05
N VAL A 142 -14.33 -4.29 -8.68
CA VAL A 142 -14.59 -3.57 -7.43
C VAL A 142 -15.30 -2.26 -7.78
N PRO A 143 -16.45 -1.96 -7.16
CA PRO A 143 -17.09 -0.65 -7.33
C PRO A 143 -16.17 0.46 -6.82
N ASP A 144 -16.14 1.58 -7.55
CA ASP A 144 -15.39 2.77 -7.16
C ASP A 144 -16.26 3.69 -6.28
N ASN A 145 -16.43 3.32 -5.01
CA ASN A 145 -17.23 4.06 -4.03
C ASN A 145 -16.58 3.99 -2.64
N SER A 146 -15.24 3.97 -2.58
CA SER A 146 -14.53 3.76 -1.33
C SER A 146 -14.95 4.78 -0.26
N VAL A 147 -15.34 4.29 0.90
CA VAL A 147 -15.70 5.09 2.07
C VAL A 147 -14.46 5.28 2.96
N GLN A 148 -14.61 6.07 4.04
CA GLN A 148 -13.57 6.32 5.02
C GLN A 148 -12.82 5.04 5.44
N PRO A 149 -11.48 5.04 5.37
CA PRO A 149 -10.66 3.88 5.75
C PRO A 149 -10.79 3.54 7.23
N LEU A 150 -10.82 2.25 7.55
CA LEU A 150 -10.86 1.73 8.92
C LEU A 150 -9.56 1.00 9.25
N ASP A 151 -8.73 1.59 10.12
CA ASP A 151 -7.49 0.97 10.56
C ASP A 151 -7.72 -0.01 11.72
N THR A 152 -7.15 -1.20 11.58
CA THR A 152 -7.06 -2.22 12.63
C THR A 152 -5.59 -2.43 13.03
N ASP A 153 -5.35 -3.40 13.91
CA ASP A 153 -4.00 -3.74 14.33
C ASP A 153 -3.21 -4.53 13.28
N THR A 154 -3.80 -4.96 12.15
CA THR A 154 -3.07 -5.74 11.12
C THR A 154 -3.32 -5.30 9.69
N HIS A 155 -4.38 -4.53 9.44
CA HIS A 155 -4.82 -4.12 8.11
C HIS A 155 -5.62 -2.82 8.16
N THR A 156 -5.80 -2.20 7.00
CA THR A 156 -6.76 -1.11 6.79
C THR A 156 -7.85 -1.60 5.85
N ASP A 157 -9.10 -1.50 6.28
CA ASP A 157 -10.26 -1.86 5.46
C ASP A 157 -10.84 -0.61 4.79
N LEU A 158 -11.09 -0.71 3.49
CA LEU A 158 -11.72 0.29 2.64
C LEU A 158 -13.07 -0.29 2.18
N PRO A 159 -14.19 0.08 2.79
CA PRO A 159 -15.50 -0.36 2.31
C PRO A 159 -15.73 0.19 0.90
N VAL A 160 -15.97 -0.71 -0.06
CA VAL A 160 -16.15 -0.42 -1.50
C VAL A 160 -17.51 -0.93 -2.01
N SER A 161 -18.41 -1.31 -1.10
CA SER A 161 -19.87 -1.34 -1.26
C SER A 161 -20.48 -1.77 0.07
N SER A 162 -21.80 -1.99 0.09
CA SER A 162 -22.46 -2.70 1.20
C SER A 162 -21.94 -4.14 1.37
N GLU A 163 -21.45 -4.75 0.30
CA GLU A 163 -21.08 -6.16 0.24
C GLU A 163 -19.58 -6.41 0.17
N LEU A 164 -18.78 -5.45 -0.29
CA LEU A 164 -17.35 -5.64 -0.53
C LEU A 164 -16.51 -4.68 0.30
N THR A 165 -15.40 -5.23 0.80
CA THR A 165 -14.33 -4.48 1.44
C THR A 165 -13.03 -4.77 0.71
N LEU A 166 -12.33 -3.71 0.31
CA LEU A 166 -10.95 -3.74 -0.12
C LEU A 166 -10.05 -3.63 1.11
N ARG A 167 -9.31 -4.68 1.42
CA ARG A 167 -8.41 -4.76 2.57
C ARG A 167 -6.97 -4.55 2.13
N ILE A 168 -6.30 -3.61 2.78
CA ILE A 168 -4.86 -3.37 2.65
C ILE A 168 -4.18 -4.00 3.87
N HIS A 169 -3.51 -5.12 3.67
CA HIS A 169 -2.78 -5.80 4.74
C HIS A 169 -1.55 -4.98 5.13
N ARG A 170 -1.46 -4.51 6.38
CA ARG A 170 -0.28 -3.79 6.90
C ARG A 170 0.79 -4.77 7.35
N LEU A 171 0.34 -5.92 7.84
CA LEU A 171 1.13 -7.13 8.05
C LEU A 171 0.73 -8.11 6.94
N PRO A 172 1.54 -8.27 5.87
CA PRO A 172 1.22 -9.18 4.78
C PRO A 172 0.99 -10.60 5.28
N VAL A 173 0.10 -11.31 4.59
CA VAL A 173 -0.31 -12.67 4.94
C VAL A 173 -0.01 -13.64 3.80
N ASP A 174 0.00 -14.93 4.10
CA ASP A 174 -0.06 -15.93 3.04
C ASP A 174 -1.38 -15.79 2.25
N PRO A 175 -1.38 -16.11 0.94
CA PRO A 175 -2.57 -15.98 0.10
C PRO A 175 -3.83 -16.62 0.73
N LEU A 176 -4.89 -15.83 0.84
CA LEU A 176 -6.12 -16.26 1.51
C LEU A 176 -7.09 -16.93 0.53
N PRO A 177 -7.60 -18.14 0.83
CA PRO A 177 -8.46 -18.88 -0.10
C PRO A 177 -9.85 -18.22 -0.28
N ASP A 178 -10.33 -17.46 0.70
CA ASP A 178 -11.68 -16.90 0.75
C ASP A 178 -11.81 -15.48 0.17
N ALA A 179 -10.70 -14.80 -0.16
CA ALA A 179 -10.77 -13.53 -0.86
C ALA A 179 -11.36 -13.73 -2.28
N VAL A 180 -12.22 -12.81 -2.74
CA VAL A 180 -12.81 -12.87 -4.09
C VAL A 180 -11.91 -12.22 -5.14
N GLY A 181 -10.98 -11.37 -4.69
CA GLY A 181 -9.88 -10.81 -5.48
C GLY A 181 -8.67 -10.55 -4.60
N ALA A 182 -7.48 -10.50 -5.17
CA ALA A 182 -6.25 -10.31 -4.39
C ALA A 182 -5.11 -9.71 -5.23
N VAL A 183 -4.20 -9.03 -4.56
CA VAL A 183 -2.89 -8.65 -5.10
C VAL A 183 -1.83 -9.20 -4.16
N ALA A 184 -0.89 -9.94 -4.74
CA ALA A 184 0.21 -10.56 -4.02
C ALA A 184 1.54 -10.17 -4.66
N ALA A 185 2.56 -9.89 -3.84
CA ALA A 185 3.85 -9.40 -4.29
C ALA A 185 5.00 -10.19 -3.64
N PRO A 186 6.11 -10.42 -4.36
CA PRO A 186 7.27 -11.09 -3.80
C PRO A 186 8.05 -10.14 -2.88
N TYR A 187 8.77 -10.74 -1.94
CA TYR A 187 9.73 -10.02 -1.10
C TYR A 187 11.03 -10.81 -0.95
N VAL A 188 12.08 -10.11 -0.56
CA VAL A 188 13.41 -10.66 -0.31
C VAL A 188 13.70 -10.54 1.18
N LEU A 189 14.13 -11.65 1.80
CA LEU A 189 14.57 -11.68 3.19
C LEU A 189 15.94 -12.36 3.25
N ALA A 190 16.93 -11.67 3.83
CA ALA A 190 18.32 -12.14 3.92
C ALA A 190 18.90 -12.58 2.56
N GLY A 191 18.63 -11.80 1.50
CA GLY A 191 19.11 -12.08 0.14
C GLY A 191 18.41 -13.24 -0.58
N VAL A 192 17.50 -13.96 0.10
CA VAL A 192 16.71 -15.03 -0.50
C VAL A 192 15.35 -14.46 -0.88
N ARG A 193 15.02 -14.53 -2.18
CA ARG A 193 13.65 -14.23 -2.64
C ARG A 193 12.71 -15.24 -1.98
N ARG A 194 11.85 -14.75 -1.10
CA ARG A 194 10.82 -15.52 -0.42
C ARG A 194 9.58 -15.65 -1.31
N SER A 195 8.64 -16.47 -0.86
CA SER A 195 7.32 -16.65 -1.48
C SER A 195 6.56 -15.33 -1.61
N VAL A 196 5.60 -15.30 -2.53
CA VAL A 196 4.68 -14.17 -2.73
C VAL A 196 3.77 -14.05 -1.50
N VAL A 197 3.57 -12.82 -1.00
CA VAL A 197 2.65 -12.51 0.10
C VAL A 197 1.48 -11.68 -0.40
N GLU A 198 0.29 -11.94 0.14
CA GLU A 198 -0.88 -11.12 -0.14
C GLU A 198 -0.80 -9.80 0.61
N ILE A 199 -0.91 -8.70 -0.14
CA ILE A 199 -0.84 -7.34 0.39
C ILE A 199 -2.18 -6.60 0.27
N VAL A 200 -3.05 -7.09 -0.63
CA VAL A 200 -4.41 -6.59 -0.85
C VAL A 200 -5.36 -7.77 -1.03
N SER A 201 -6.52 -7.73 -0.39
CA SER A 201 -7.64 -8.64 -0.66
C SER A 201 -8.95 -7.88 -0.87
N VAL A 202 -9.83 -8.45 -1.68
CA VAL A 202 -11.24 -8.06 -1.75
C VAL A 202 -12.03 -9.16 -1.07
N ARG A 203 -12.85 -8.79 -0.10
CA ARG A 203 -13.62 -9.75 0.70
C ARG A 203 -15.09 -9.35 0.72
N THR A 204 -15.96 -10.36 0.76
CA THR A 204 -17.37 -10.14 1.07
C THR A 204 -17.52 -9.74 2.53
N ARG A 205 -18.23 -8.67 2.81
CA ARG A 205 -18.68 -8.35 4.18
C ARG A 205 -19.54 -9.51 4.66
N ALA A 206 -19.25 -9.99 5.87
CA ALA A 206 -20.19 -10.84 6.57
C ALA A 206 -21.49 -10.02 6.73
N THR A 207 -22.60 -10.54 6.22
CA THR A 207 -23.93 -10.07 6.63
C THR A 207 -23.98 -10.15 8.15
N ALA A 208 -24.21 -9.03 8.82
CA ALA A 208 -24.58 -9.07 10.23
C ALA A 208 -25.77 -10.04 10.34
N PRO A 209 -25.78 -10.99 11.30
CA PRO A 209 -26.97 -11.81 11.50
C PRO A 209 -28.14 -10.85 11.73
N GLU A 210 -29.22 -11.02 10.96
CA GLU A 210 -30.47 -10.30 11.22
C GLU A 210 -30.81 -10.53 12.70
N GLU A 211 -30.76 -9.46 13.50
CA GLU A 211 -31.37 -9.46 14.82
C GLU A 211 -32.85 -9.76 14.60
N ASN A 212 -33.19 -11.02 14.86
CA ASN A 212 -34.55 -11.52 14.85
C ASN A 212 -35.34 -10.68 15.88
N GLN A 213 -36.03 -9.65 15.41
CA GLN A 213 -36.98 -8.91 16.24
C GLN A 213 -38.15 -9.85 16.55
N VAL A 214 -38.17 -10.29 17.80
CA VAL A 214 -39.31 -10.95 18.46
C VAL A 214 -40.33 -9.90 18.88
#